data_AF-A0A9E2PRP0-F1
#
_entry.id   AF-A0A9E2PRP0-F1
#
_cell.length_a   1.000
_cell.length_b   1.000
_cell.length_c   1.000
_cell.angle_alpha   90.00
_cell.angle_beta   90.00
_cell.angle_gamma   90.00
#
_symmetry.space_group_name_H-M   'P 1'
#
loop_
_entity.id
_entity.type
_entity.pdbx_description
1 polymer ?
#
loop_
_entity_poly.entity_id
_entity_poly.type
_entity_poly.pdbx_seq_one_letter_code
_entity_poly.pdbx_strand_id
1 'polypeptide(L)' 'KRHTRPSPTTGQGGIVEKEAPMFVCKVKLICPKCATGTRVSMTKTGEGKKARVCLKCKELIDG' A
#
# COMPACT_ATOMS: atom_id res chain seq x y z
N LYS A 1 11.04 15.99 -7.52
CA LYS A 1 10.87 17.32 -8.17
C LYS A 1 10.85 17.13 -9.68
N ARG A 2 9.74 17.47 -10.34
CA ARG A 2 9.54 17.28 -11.78
C ARG A 2 9.16 18.61 -12.43
N HIS A 3 9.98 19.06 -13.37
CA HIS A 3 9.63 20.21 -14.21
C HIS A 3 8.43 19.84 -15.08
N THR A 4 7.35 20.61 -14.92
CA THR A 4 6.10 20.39 -15.65
C THR A 4 5.84 21.62 -16.50
N ARG A 5 5.59 21.41 -17.80
CA ARG A 5 5.20 22.49 -18.71
C ARG A 5 3.81 23.01 -18.33
N PRO A 6 3.53 24.31 -18.51
CA PRO A 6 2.19 24.85 -18.30
C PRO A 6 1.20 24.14 -19.22
N SER A 7 -0.04 23.92 -18.75
CA SER A 7 -1.11 23.38 -19.58
C SER A 7 -2.45 24.05 -19.24
N PRO A 8 -3.43 24.07 -20.16
CA PRO A 8 -4.73 24.69 -19.91
C PRO A 8 -5.48 24.10 -18.70
N THR A 9 -5.26 22.81 -18.40
CA THR A 9 -5.91 22.09 -17.29
C THR A 9 -5.13 22.16 -15.99
N THR A 10 -3.81 22.35 -16.03
CA THR A 10 -2.95 22.33 -14.84
C THR A 10 -2.43 23.71 -14.43
N GLY A 11 -2.68 24.75 -15.24
CA GLY A 11 -2.31 26.14 -14.95
C GLY A 11 -0.82 26.43 -15.15
N GLN A 12 -0.27 27.31 -14.30
CA GLN A 12 1.12 27.73 -14.34
C GLN A 12 2.08 26.54 -14.20
N GLY A 13 3.00 26.43 -15.14
CA GLY A 13 4.09 25.44 -15.11
C GLY A 13 5.08 25.73 -13.99
N GLY A 14 5.90 24.75 -13.66
CA GLY A 14 6.87 24.89 -12.57
C GLY A 14 7.46 23.55 -12.13
N ILE A 15 8.18 23.59 -11.02
CA ILE A 15 8.72 22.39 -10.38
C ILE A 15 7.63 21.83 -9.46
N VAL A 16 7.03 20.71 -9.88
CA VAL A 16 6.00 20.02 -9.11
C VAL A 16 6.64 18.89 -8.31
N GLU A 17 6.25 18.75 -7.05
CA GLU A 17 6.58 17.58 -6.24
C GLU A 17 5.62 16.45 -6.57
N LYS A 18 6.18 15.29 -6.93
CA LYS A 18 5.44 14.07 -7.25
C LYS A 18 6.15 12.91 -6.59
N GLU A 19 5.37 11.98 -6.09
CA GLU A 19 5.87 10.73 -5.52
C GLU A 19 6.62 9.93 -6.60
N ALA A 20 7.75 9.36 -6.23
CA ALA A 20 8.49 8.44 -7.07
C ALA A 20 8.05 7.00 -6.79
N PRO A 21 8.02 6.12 -7.80
CA PRO A 21 7.74 4.71 -7.56
C PRO A 21 8.78 4.12 -6.60
N MET A 22 8.34 3.18 -5.77
CA MET A 22 9.19 2.46 -4.83
C MET A 22 9.07 0.95 -5.09
N PHE A 23 10.18 0.23 -4.90
CA PHE A 23 10.17 -1.23 -4.98
C PHE A 23 9.26 -1.84 -3.90
N VAL A 24 8.42 -2.79 -4.32
CA VAL A 24 7.45 -3.45 -3.43
C VAL A 24 8.13 -4.19 -2.27
N CYS A 25 9.36 -4.68 -2.43
CA CYS A 25 10.10 -5.33 -1.35
C CYS A 25 10.52 -4.38 -0.21
N LYS A 26 10.48 -3.06 -0.42
CA LYS A 26 10.82 -2.04 0.59
C LYS A 26 9.63 -1.61 1.45
N VAL A 27 8.41 -2.04 1.12
CA VAL A 27 7.21 -1.75 1.91
C VAL A 27 6.79 -2.95 2.74
N LYS A 28 6.10 -2.69 3.87
CA LYS A 28 5.48 -3.72 4.71
C LYS A 28 4.01 -3.42 4.89
N LEU A 29 3.21 -4.47 4.98
CA LEU A 29 1.80 -4.32 5.31
C LEU A 29 1.64 -4.10 6.82
N ILE A 30 0.91 -3.05 7.18
CA ILE A 30 0.55 -2.75 8.55
C ILE A 30 -0.74 -3.53 8.86
N CYS A 31 -0.70 -4.37 9.89
CA CYS A 31 -1.89 -5.08 10.33
C CYS A 31 -2.81 -4.12 11.09
N PRO A 32 -4.11 -4.01 10.75
CA PRO A 32 -5.03 -3.06 11.39
C PRO A 32 -5.26 -3.36 12.88
N LYS A 33 -5.12 -4.63 13.30
CA LYS A 33 -5.32 -5.05 14.69
C LYS A 33 -4.12 -4.79 15.61
N CYS A 34 -2.90 -5.09 15.14
CA CYS A 34 -1.69 -4.92 15.96
C CYS A 34 -0.89 -3.66 15.63
N ALA A 35 -1.30 -2.86 14.64
CA ALA A 35 -0.65 -1.62 14.19
C ALA A 35 0.86 -1.73 13.88
N THR A 36 1.37 -2.94 13.69
CA THR A 36 2.78 -3.17 13.36
C THR A 36 2.95 -3.64 11.91
N GLY A 37 4.10 -3.32 11.32
CA GLY A 37 4.52 -3.89 10.04
C GLY A 37 4.77 -5.39 10.18
N THR A 38 4.05 -6.21 9.42
CA THR A 38 4.06 -7.67 9.54
C THR A 38 4.20 -8.38 8.20
N ARG A 39 4.67 -9.63 8.23
CA ARG A 39 4.56 -10.55 7.09
C ARG A 39 3.15 -11.16 7.09
N VAL A 40 2.76 -11.67 5.93
CA VAL A 40 1.41 -12.18 5.67
C VAL A 40 1.47 -13.66 5.28
N SER A 41 0.52 -14.45 5.78
CA SER A 41 0.21 -15.80 5.30
C SER A 41 -1.14 -15.84 4.60
N MET A 42 -1.35 -16.86 3.77
CA MET A 42 -2.62 -17.11 3.07
C MET A 42 -3.43 -18.19 3.78
N THR A 43 -4.70 -17.92 4.04
CA THR A 43 -5.67 -18.92 4.50
C THR A 43 -6.93 -18.87 3.64
N LYS A 44 -7.75 -19.92 3.71
CA LYS A 44 -9.09 -19.92 3.11
C LYS A 44 -10.11 -19.62 4.21
N THR A 45 -10.98 -18.65 3.97
CA THR A 45 -12.13 -18.37 4.83
C THR A 45 -13.17 -19.48 4.67
N GLY A 46 -14.10 -19.63 5.62
CA GLY A 46 -15.18 -20.63 5.55
C GLY A 46 -16.02 -20.57 4.26
N GLU A 47 -16.08 -19.41 3.61
CA GLU A 47 -16.71 -19.19 2.30
C GLU A 47 -15.85 -19.61 1.09
N GLY A 48 -14.68 -20.20 1.31
CA GLY A 48 -13.77 -20.65 0.25
C GLY A 48 -12.89 -19.54 -0.37
N LYS A 49 -13.07 -18.28 0.02
CA LYS A 49 -12.24 -17.14 -0.43
C LYS A 49 -10.85 -17.18 0.22
N LYS A 50 -9.82 -16.76 -0.52
CA LYS A 50 -8.47 -16.59 0.04
C LYS A 50 -8.40 -15.27 0.80
N ALA A 51 -7.83 -15.29 2.00
CA ALA A 51 -7.63 -14.12 2.82
C ALA A 51 -6.21 -14.06 3.39
N ARG A 52 -5.72 -12.83 3.58
CA ARG A 52 -4.46 -12.52 4.26
C ARG A 52 -4.62 -12.64 5.76
N VAL A 53 -3.65 -13.29 6.39
CA VAL A 53 -3.54 -13.42 7.85
C VAL A 53 -2.22 -12.81 8.32
N CYS A 54 -2.28 -12.04 9.39
CA CYS A 54 -1.12 -11.45 10.02
C CYS A 54 -0.30 -12.52 10.73
N LEU A 55 1.00 -12.64 10.43
CA LEU A 55 1.83 -13.67 11.06
C LEU A 55 2.11 -13.42 12.56
N LYS A 56 1.92 -12.19 13.05
CA LYS A 56 2.17 -11.85 14.46
C LYS A 56 0.97 -12.15 15.35
N CYS A 57 -0.20 -11.59 15.04
CA CYS A 57 -1.42 -11.79 15.84
C CYS A 57 -2.31 -12.93 15.34
N LYS A 58 -1.99 -13.54 14.18
CA LYS A 58 -2.75 -14.64 13.55
C LYS A 58 -4.19 -14.29 13.17
N GLU A 59 -4.49 -13.00 13.08
CA GLU A 59 -5.81 -12.51 12.70
C GLU A 59 -5.90 -12.19 11.21
N LEU A 60 -7.13 -12.23 10.68
CA LEU A 60 -7.45 -11.84 9.31
C LEU A 60 -7.20 -10.34 9.10
N ILE A 61 -6.59 -10.03 7.96
CA ILE A 61 -6.27 -8.67 7.50
C ILE A 61 -7.35 -8.15 6.55
N ASP A 62 -7.93 -9.03 5.74
CA ASP A 62 -8.95 -8.70 4.71
C ASP A 62 -10.38 -8.82 5.27
N GLY A 63 -10.59 -8.40 6.52
CA GLY A 63 -11.90 -8.37 7.17
C GLY A 63 -12.76 -7.20 6.73
#